data_AF-A0A1F6CBD8-F1
#
_entry.id   AF-A0A1F6CBD8-F1
#
_cell.length_a   1.000
_cell.length_b   1.000
_cell.length_c   1.000
_cell.angle_alpha   90.00
_cell.angle_beta   90.00
_cell.angle_gamma   90.00
#
_symmetry.space_group_name_H-M   'P 1'
#
loop_
_entity.id
_entity.type
_entity.pdbx_description
1 polymer ?
#
loop_
_entity_poly.entity_id
_entity_poly.type
_entity_poly.pdbx_seq_one_letter_code
_entity_poly.pdbx_strand_id
1 'polypeptide(L)'
;MERLPASVRAELDRRLEEDFPLSSEAQFYRIETLAVPEGVALEVGGMCFTVDGVLMICTRRGDVWAVRDATTAPKWSLFASGLHEPLGLWPGDRAGEIYCVQRPELTRIADTDGDGRADAYDCVTDAWGMSGHYHEFAFGPVRDRDGNFYGTLNVAFHDSAVGDAKAPYRGWAFKVTPAGEFIPWATGLRSPNGLGFNLEGDLFVTDNQGDYIGTGPLHHVAQGDFHGHPAGLPWREGWKGDPFRAPLAELDKIRKPAALLFPFGPMGQSASEPTWDATGGKFGPFAGQMFVGDQTKSTIMRAALEKVEGEYQGACFPFRAGFQSGNNRVAWAPDGSLFVGQTDRGWGAVGGKPWGVQRAVWTGKAPMEIHTMSLTADGFELTFTKDVDASEARWSLQHYYYEYHRQYGSPQFGNTAVKPTSVRADGRKVRLVLPELVRGRVYELHVDGLRATDGSELLHGEAYYTLNRRRGETEY
;
A
#
# COMPACT_ATOMS: atom_id res chain seq x y z
N MET A 1 -22.61 32.30 -16.23
CA MET A 1 -21.28 32.44 -15.62
C MET A 1 -20.46 31.26 -16.11
N GLU A 2 -19.56 31.48 -17.07
CA GLU A 2 -18.72 30.41 -17.63
C GLU A 2 -17.86 29.81 -16.52
N ARG A 3 -17.85 28.47 -16.38
CA ARG A 3 -16.97 27.79 -15.44
C ARG A 3 -15.54 27.88 -15.98
N LEU A 4 -14.59 28.28 -15.14
CA LEU A 4 -13.16 28.29 -15.49
C LEU A 4 -12.72 26.92 -16.05
N PRO A 5 -11.83 26.88 -17.06
CA PRO A 5 -11.24 25.63 -17.53
C PRO A 5 -10.60 24.83 -16.38
N ALA A 6 -10.68 23.50 -16.43
CA ALA A 6 -10.18 22.63 -15.36
C ALA A 6 -8.69 22.85 -15.05
N SER A 7 -7.88 23.11 -16.08
CA SER A 7 -6.45 23.44 -15.95
C SER A 7 -6.21 24.74 -15.21
N VAL A 8 -6.99 25.79 -15.50
CA VAL A 8 -6.89 27.09 -14.83
C VAL A 8 -7.32 26.98 -13.36
N ARG A 9 -8.36 26.18 -13.07
CA ARG A 9 -8.77 25.91 -11.70
C ARG A 9 -7.69 25.16 -10.91
N ALA A 10 -7.11 24.11 -11.48
CA ALA A 10 -6.05 23.35 -10.84
C ALA A 10 -4.82 24.22 -10.52
N GLU A 11 -4.42 25.10 -11.45
CA GLU A 11 -3.33 26.05 -11.23
C GLU A 11 -3.66 27.10 -10.16
N LEU A 12 -4.91 27.58 -10.10
CA LEU A 12 -5.36 28.50 -9.05
C LEU A 12 -5.35 27.83 -7.68
N ASP A 13 -5.89 26.61 -7.58
CA ASP A 13 -5.92 25.83 -6.34
C ASP A 13 -4.49 25.57 -5.85
N ARG A 14 -3.56 25.24 -6.75
CA ARG A 14 -2.12 25.09 -6.45
C ARG A 14 -1.53 26.34 -5.81
N ARG A 15 -1.76 27.52 -6.40
CA ARG A 15 -1.26 28.80 -5.85
C ARG A 15 -1.90 29.16 -4.51
N LEU A 16 -3.20 28.90 -4.37
CA LEU A 16 -3.89 29.16 -3.10
C LEU A 16 -3.35 28.28 -1.97
N GLU A 17 -3.07 27.00 -2.22
CA GLU A 17 -2.48 26.11 -1.22
C GLU A 17 -1.02 26.48 -0.90
N GLU A 18 -0.27 27.04 -1.87
CA GLU A 18 1.07 27.58 -1.63
C GLU A 18 1.07 28.77 -0.66
N ASP A 19 0.14 29.70 -0.83
CA ASP A 19 0.04 30.91 0.01
C ASP A 19 -0.72 30.65 1.33
N PHE A 20 -1.70 29.72 1.31
CA PHE A 20 -2.65 29.45 2.39
C PHE A 20 -2.89 27.94 2.54
N PRO A 21 -1.97 27.20 3.20
CA PRO A 21 -2.09 25.76 3.37
C PRO A 21 -3.35 25.39 4.15
N LEU A 22 -4.12 24.45 3.61
CA LEU A 22 -5.46 24.09 4.11
C LEU A 22 -5.44 23.23 5.39
N SER A 23 -4.29 22.70 5.77
CA SER A 23 -4.07 21.90 6.97
C SER A 23 -2.63 22.04 7.48
N SER A 24 -2.34 21.53 8.68
CA SER A 24 -0.96 21.42 9.19
C SER A 24 -0.09 20.54 8.28
N GLU A 25 -0.62 19.44 7.77
CA GLU A 25 0.07 18.55 6.83
C GLU A 25 0.46 19.26 5.52
N ALA A 26 -0.44 20.11 4.98
CA ALA A 26 -0.23 20.82 3.71
C ALA A 26 0.95 21.79 3.74
N GLN A 27 1.41 22.21 4.93
CA GLN A 27 2.63 23.01 5.09
C GLN A 27 3.89 22.25 4.66
N PHE A 28 3.86 20.92 4.72
CA PHE A 28 5.00 20.04 4.46
C PHE A 28 4.81 19.22 3.18
N TYR A 29 3.58 18.83 2.85
CA TYR A 29 3.24 18.07 1.65
C TYR A 29 1.96 18.61 0.99
N ARG A 30 2.10 19.31 -0.13
CA ARG A 30 0.96 19.80 -0.92
C ARG A 30 0.34 18.69 -1.75
N ILE A 31 -0.96 18.81 -2.04
CA ILE A 31 -1.65 17.90 -2.97
C ILE A 31 -2.00 18.65 -4.25
N GLU A 32 -1.32 18.32 -5.33
CA GLU A 32 -1.58 18.91 -6.65
C GLU A 32 -2.51 18.00 -7.46
N THR A 33 -3.51 18.59 -8.10
CA THR A 33 -4.49 17.84 -8.90
C THR A 33 -4.15 17.93 -10.38
N LEU A 34 -4.07 16.77 -11.04
CA LEU A 34 -3.95 16.73 -12.49
C LEU A 34 -5.34 16.87 -13.12
N ALA A 35 -5.48 17.84 -14.05
CA ALA A 35 -6.70 18.01 -14.82
C ALA A 35 -6.86 16.84 -15.80
N VAL A 36 -7.89 16.03 -15.58
CA VAL A 36 -8.26 14.90 -16.43
C VAL A 36 -9.07 15.40 -17.64
N PRO A 37 -8.87 14.85 -18.86
CA PRO A 37 -9.67 15.23 -20.03
C PRO A 37 -11.18 15.03 -19.82
N GLU A 38 -11.99 15.88 -20.43
CA GLU A 38 -13.45 15.80 -20.32
C GLU A 38 -13.98 14.47 -20.89
N GLY A 39 -14.97 13.89 -20.23
CA GLY A 39 -15.57 12.61 -20.64
C GLY A 39 -14.78 11.36 -20.27
N VAL A 40 -13.57 11.49 -19.70
CA VAL A 40 -12.76 10.34 -19.28
C VAL A 40 -13.09 9.96 -17.84
N ALA A 41 -13.71 8.79 -17.65
CA ALA A 41 -13.87 8.19 -16.33
C ALA A 41 -12.58 7.46 -15.94
N LEU A 42 -11.69 8.17 -15.24
CA LEU A 42 -10.31 7.71 -15.07
C LEU A 42 -10.19 6.41 -14.25
N GLU A 43 -10.95 6.27 -13.15
CA GLU A 43 -11.04 5.05 -12.31
C GLU A 43 -9.70 4.27 -12.25
N VAL A 44 -8.64 4.91 -11.72
CA VAL A 44 -7.26 4.47 -11.95
C VAL A 44 -7.03 3.05 -11.44
N GLY A 45 -6.72 2.14 -12.36
CA GLY A 45 -6.38 0.75 -12.09
C GLY A 45 -4.89 0.49 -11.94
N GLY A 46 -4.04 1.33 -12.53
CA GLY A 46 -2.59 1.13 -12.60
C GLY A 46 -1.87 2.39 -13.06
N MET A 47 -0.65 2.61 -12.57
CA MET A 47 0.20 3.72 -13.00
C MET A 47 1.67 3.34 -12.98
N CYS A 48 2.44 3.88 -13.92
CA CYS A 48 3.89 3.84 -13.86
C CYS A 48 4.51 5.02 -14.62
N PHE A 49 5.76 5.37 -14.30
CA PHE A 49 6.57 6.23 -15.15
C PHE A 49 7.45 5.35 -16.04
N THR A 50 7.40 5.58 -17.35
CA THR A 50 8.30 4.94 -18.32
C THR A 50 9.74 5.44 -18.15
N VAL A 51 10.69 4.73 -18.76
CA VAL A 51 12.12 5.09 -18.74
C VAL A 51 12.42 6.49 -19.32
N ASP A 52 11.56 7.01 -20.20
CA ASP A 52 11.62 8.36 -20.76
C ASP A 52 10.77 9.40 -19.99
N GLY A 53 10.22 9.02 -18.83
CA GLY A 53 9.54 9.93 -17.91
C GLY A 53 8.08 10.24 -18.25
N VAL A 54 7.44 9.45 -19.11
CA VAL A 54 6.00 9.56 -19.39
C VAL A 54 5.21 8.82 -18.32
N LEU A 55 4.21 9.47 -17.75
CA LEU A 55 3.28 8.81 -16.83
C LEU A 55 2.24 8.03 -17.63
N MET A 56 2.18 6.73 -17.43
CA MET A 56 1.16 5.84 -18.00
C MET A 56 0.10 5.58 -16.94
N ILE A 57 -1.17 5.68 -17.32
CA ILE A 57 -2.30 5.45 -16.41
C ILE A 57 -3.30 4.53 -17.10
N CYS A 58 -3.58 3.36 -16.53
CA CYS A 58 -4.69 2.53 -16.99
C CYS A 58 -5.97 2.84 -16.21
N THR A 59 -7.08 2.87 -16.94
CA THR A 59 -8.42 2.99 -16.37
C THR A 59 -8.98 1.59 -16.19
N ARG A 60 -9.77 1.38 -15.15
CA ARG A 60 -10.51 0.13 -14.96
C ARG A 60 -11.41 -0.24 -16.16
N ARG A 61 -11.73 0.74 -17.02
CA ARG A 61 -12.56 0.58 -18.22
C ARG A 61 -11.81 0.07 -19.45
N GLY A 62 -10.49 -0.13 -19.35
CA GLY A 62 -9.71 -0.79 -20.40
C GLY A 62 -8.85 0.13 -21.25
N ASP A 63 -8.76 1.42 -20.90
CA ASP A 63 -7.91 2.38 -21.60
C ASP A 63 -6.59 2.57 -20.88
N VAL A 64 -5.54 2.89 -21.63
CA VAL A 64 -4.25 3.38 -21.12
C VAL A 64 -3.98 4.75 -21.70
N TRP A 65 -3.73 5.71 -20.83
CA TRP A 65 -3.39 7.09 -21.18
C TRP A 65 -1.91 7.34 -20.93
N ALA A 66 -1.24 7.97 -21.90
CA ALA A 66 0.07 8.54 -21.73
C ALA A 66 -0.06 10.02 -21.34
N VAL A 67 0.65 10.42 -20.29
CA VAL A 67 0.67 11.79 -19.77
C VAL A 67 2.10 12.31 -19.81
N ARG A 68 2.41 13.07 -20.86
CA ARG A 68 3.71 13.76 -21.00
C ARG A 68 3.70 15.02 -20.14
N ASP A 69 4.88 15.43 -19.68
CA ASP A 69 5.07 16.63 -18.85
C ASP A 69 4.19 16.61 -17.57
N ALA A 70 3.94 15.41 -17.01
CA ALA A 70 2.98 15.18 -15.92
C ALA A 70 3.25 16.01 -14.64
N THR A 71 4.49 16.42 -14.42
CA THR A 71 4.93 17.20 -13.25
C THR A 71 4.85 18.71 -13.44
N THR A 72 4.55 19.18 -14.66
CA THR A 72 4.55 20.61 -15.04
C THR A 72 3.26 20.99 -15.77
N ALA A 73 3.14 20.63 -17.05
CA ALA A 73 1.99 20.94 -17.90
C ALA A 73 1.48 19.66 -18.58
N PRO A 74 0.68 18.83 -17.87
CA PRO A 74 0.26 17.52 -18.34
C PRO A 74 -0.41 17.54 -19.72
N LYS A 75 0.10 16.71 -20.64
CA LYS A 75 -0.46 16.49 -21.97
C LYS A 75 -0.90 15.04 -22.11
N TRP A 76 -2.20 14.85 -22.25
CA TRP A 76 -2.84 13.55 -22.31
C TRP A 76 -3.00 13.07 -23.75
N SER A 77 -2.66 11.81 -24.00
CA SER A 77 -2.97 11.09 -25.24
C SER A 77 -3.39 9.66 -24.93
N LEU A 78 -4.40 9.16 -25.64
CA LEU A 78 -4.78 7.76 -25.54
C LEU A 78 -3.69 6.89 -26.19
N PHE A 79 -3.10 6.00 -25.39
CA PHE A 79 -2.01 5.11 -25.80
C PHE A 79 -2.55 3.72 -26.22
N ALA A 80 -3.43 3.13 -25.42
CA ALA A 80 -4.04 1.83 -25.69
C ALA A 80 -5.50 1.81 -25.24
N SER A 81 -6.30 0.88 -25.78
CA SER A 81 -7.73 0.71 -25.42
C SER A 81 -8.17 -0.74 -25.60
N GLY A 82 -9.24 -1.15 -24.90
CA GLY A 82 -9.85 -2.47 -25.05
C GLY A 82 -9.31 -3.55 -24.12
N LEU A 83 -8.56 -3.18 -23.07
CA LEU A 83 -8.08 -4.10 -22.05
C LEU A 83 -9.21 -4.55 -21.10
N HIS A 84 -9.13 -5.78 -20.60
CA HIS A 84 -10.13 -6.33 -19.69
C HIS A 84 -9.81 -6.01 -18.23
N GLU A 85 -10.31 -4.87 -17.76
CA GLU A 85 -10.15 -4.42 -16.38
C GLU A 85 -8.68 -4.42 -15.90
N PRO A 86 -7.82 -3.59 -16.51
CA PRO A 86 -6.41 -3.52 -16.15
C PRO A 86 -6.23 -2.91 -14.76
N LEU A 87 -5.49 -3.61 -13.89
CA LEU A 87 -5.35 -3.28 -12.47
C LEU A 87 -3.88 -3.22 -11.99
N GLY A 88 -2.99 -2.87 -12.91
CA GLY A 88 -1.68 -2.32 -12.64
C GLY A 88 -0.80 -2.32 -13.88
N LEU A 89 0.26 -1.50 -13.82
CA LEU A 89 1.16 -1.23 -14.94
C LEU A 89 2.60 -1.30 -14.45
N TRP A 90 3.50 -1.79 -15.30
CA TRP A 90 4.93 -1.74 -15.10
C TRP A 90 5.62 -1.16 -16.34
N PRO A 91 6.62 -0.29 -16.21
CA PRO A 91 7.30 0.27 -17.38
C PRO A 91 8.14 -0.80 -18.07
N GLY A 92 8.11 -0.81 -19.40
CA GLY A 92 9.03 -1.60 -20.20
C GLY A 92 10.46 -1.08 -20.13
N ASP A 93 11.38 -1.84 -20.70
CA ASP A 93 12.80 -1.48 -20.73
C ASP A 93 13.11 -0.43 -21.82
N ARG A 94 12.11 -0.10 -22.66
CA ARG A 94 12.18 0.87 -23.75
C ARG A 94 11.04 1.90 -23.66
N ALA A 95 11.26 3.08 -24.24
CA ALA A 95 10.20 4.06 -24.41
C ALA A 95 9.06 3.47 -25.26
N GLY A 96 7.82 3.81 -24.94
CA GLY A 96 6.64 3.27 -25.63
C GLY A 96 6.29 1.82 -25.28
N GLU A 97 6.93 1.21 -24.29
CA GLU A 97 6.65 -0.16 -23.84
C GLU A 97 6.16 -0.18 -22.38
N ILE A 98 5.13 -0.96 -22.11
CA ILE A 98 4.61 -1.25 -20.77
C ILE A 98 4.20 -2.72 -20.65
N TYR A 99 4.10 -3.19 -19.41
CA TYR A 99 3.46 -4.43 -19.04
C TYR A 99 2.19 -4.12 -18.24
N CYS A 100 1.14 -4.87 -18.48
CA CYS A 100 -0.16 -4.67 -17.85
C CYS A 100 -0.69 -6.01 -17.34
N VAL A 101 -1.06 -6.07 -16.06
CA VAL A 101 -1.92 -7.16 -15.58
C VAL A 101 -3.35 -6.71 -15.82
N GLN A 102 -4.03 -7.45 -16.69
CA GLN A 102 -5.46 -7.40 -16.86
C GLN A 102 -6.07 -8.71 -16.34
N ARG A 103 -7.41 -8.75 -16.24
CA ARG A 103 -8.10 -9.86 -15.57
C ARG A 103 -7.70 -11.26 -16.10
N PRO A 104 -7.55 -11.50 -17.42
CA PRO A 104 -7.18 -12.82 -17.93
C PRO A 104 -5.68 -13.07 -18.11
N GLU A 105 -4.83 -12.03 -18.18
CA GLU A 105 -3.43 -12.21 -18.60
C GLU A 105 -2.49 -11.09 -18.15
N LEU A 106 -1.19 -11.38 -18.20
CA LEU A 106 -0.13 -10.39 -18.23
C LEU A 106 0.19 -10.10 -19.70
N THR A 107 0.04 -8.83 -20.11
CA THR A 107 0.23 -8.39 -21.49
C THR A 107 1.40 -7.43 -21.58
N ARG A 108 2.28 -7.63 -22.54
CA ARG A 108 3.23 -6.61 -23.00
C ARG A 108 2.52 -5.75 -24.05
N ILE A 109 2.51 -4.45 -23.87
CA ILE A 109 1.89 -3.49 -24.78
C ILE A 109 2.97 -2.52 -25.25
N ALA A 110 3.13 -2.37 -26.56
CA ALA A 110 4.17 -1.54 -27.13
C ALA A 110 3.69 -0.70 -28.32
N ASP A 111 4.28 0.47 -28.45
CA ASP A 111 4.31 1.32 -29.64
C ASP A 111 5.60 1.00 -30.41
N THR A 112 5.48 0.37 -31.58
CA THR A 112 6.64 -0.09 -32.37
C THR A 112 7.04 0.86 -33.49
N ASP A 113 6.22 1.86 -33.82
CA ASP A 113 6.49 2.85 -34.87
C ASP A 113 6.74 4.28 -34.35
N GLY A 114 6.51 4.53 -33.06
CA GLY A 114 6.80 5.76 -32.36
C GLY A 114 5.73 6.85 -32.53
N ASP A 115 4.52 6.51 -32.98
CA ASP A 115 3.44 7.47 -33.17
C ASP A 115 2.73 7.89 -31.85
N GLY A 116 3.09 7.25 -30.74
CA GLY A 116 2.50 7.47 -29.42
C GLY A 116 1.28 6.61 -29.12
N ARG A 117 0.98 5.60 -29.94
CA ARG A 117 -0.07 4.60 -29.72
C ARG A 117 0.48 3.19 -29.78
N ALA A 118 -0.09 2.32 -28.96
CA ALA A 118 0.25 0.92 -28.97
C ALA A 118 -0.31 0.22 -30.22
N ASP A 119 0.57 -0.48 -30.94
CA ASP A 119 0.30 -1.28 -32.12
C ASP A 119 0.65 -2.77 -31.92
N ALA A 120 1.31 -3.11 -30.80
CA ALA A 120 1.65 -4.48 -30.43
C ALA A 120 1.12 -4.86 -29.04
N TYR A 121 0.51 -6.05 -28.95
CA TYR A 121 -0.06 -6.63 -27.73
C TYR A 121 0.35 -8.11 -27.66
N ASP A 122 1.32 -8.43 -26.83
CA ASP A 122 1.80 -9.80 -26.65
C ASP A 122 1.32 -10.34 -25.31
N CYS A 123 0.58 -11.45 -25.35
CA CYS A 123 0.28 -12.21 -24.14
C CYS A 123 1.59 -12.84 -23.62
N VAL A 124 2.04 -12.39 -22.45
CA VAL A 124 3.21 -12.97 -21.76
C VAL A 124 2.80 -14.28 -21.10
N THR A 125 1.64 -14.28 -20.45
CA THR A 125 1.00 -15.49 -19.90
C THR A 125 -0.47 -15.23 -19.57
N ASP A 126 -1.29 -16.26 -19.74
CA ASP A 126 -2.72 -16.35 -19.39
C ASP A 126 -2.99 -17.57 -18.48
N ALA A 127 -1.97 -18.06 -17.77
CA ALA A 127 -1.98 -19.36 -17.11
C ALA A 127 -2.82 -19.45 -15.82
N TRP A 128 -3.57 -18.41 -15.46
CA TRP A 128 -4.52 -18.43 -14.34
C TRP A 128 -5.98 -18.42 -14.80
N GLY A 129 -6.87 -18.93 -13.96
CA GLY A 129 -8.28 -19.07 -14.33
C GLY A 129 -9.17 -17.94 -13.85
N MET A 130 -10.32 -17.77 -14.51
CA MET A 130 -11.42 -16.92 -14.06
C MET A 130 -12.77 -17.62 -14.29
N SER A 131 -13.70 -17.50 -13.35
CA SER A 131 -15.10 -17.92 -13.50
C SER A 131 -15.97 -16.84 -14.15
N GLY A 132 -15.47 -15.62 -14.24
CA GLY A 132 -16.22 -14.44 -14.69
C GLY A 132 -16.87 -13.68 -13.54
N HIS A 133 -16.62 -14.08 -12.29
CA HIS A 133 -17.16 -13.40 -11.13
C HIS A 133 -16.59 -11.99 -10.96
N TYR A 134 -17.40 -11.07 -10.44
CA TYR A 134 -17.02 -9.65 -10.34
C TYR A 134 -15.76 -9.42 -9.53
N HIS A 135 -15.59 -10.14 -8.42
CA HIS A 135 -14.48 -9.95 -7.48
C HIS A 135 -13.16 -10.64 -7.89
N GLU A 136 -13.10 -11.33 -9.02
CA GLU A 136 -11.89 -12.02 -9.51
C GLU A 136 -10.87 -11.05 -10.13
N PHE A 137 -10.43 -10.07 -9.36
CA PHE A 137 -9.40 -9.12 -9.76
C PHE A 137 -8.02 -9.79 -9.88
N ALA A 138 -7.19 -9.24 -10.76
CA ALA A 138 -5.77 -9.57 -10.89
C ALA A 138 -4.97 -8.27 -10.71
N PHE A 139 -4.11 -8.20 -9.69
CA PHE A 139 -3.38 -6.99 -9.31
C PHE A 139 -1.89 -7.11 -9.61
N GLY A 140 -1.24 -5.98 -9.86
CA GLY A 140 0.16 -5.88 -10.28
C GLY A 140 0.29 -5.42 -11.74
N PRO A 141 1.44 -5.56 -12.39
CA PRO A 141 2.59 -6.34 -11.94
C PRO A 141 3.61 -5.48 -11.20
N VAL A 142 4.42 -6.13 -10.36
CA VAL A 142 5.71 -5.62 -9.90
C VAL A 142 6.83 -6.52 -10.41
N ARG A 143 8.04 -5.99 -10.61
CA ARG A 143 9.15 -6.75 -11.19
C ARG A 143 10.34 -6.80 -10.23
N ASP A 144 10.93 -7.98 -10.07
CA ASP A 144 12.18 -8.14 -9.32
C ASP A 144 13.40 -7.74 -10.17
N ARG A 145 14.59 -7.83 -9.57
CA ARG A 145 15.87 -7.48 -10.23
C ARG A 145 16.30 -8.48 -11.30
N ASP A 146 15.77 -9.70 -11.25
CA ASP A 146 16.02 -10.77 -12.23
C ASP A 146 15.03 -10.71 -13.41
N GLY A 147 14.13 -9.72 -13.39
CA GLY A 147 13.17 -9.46 -14.44
C GLY A 147 11.89 -10.30 -14.34
N ASN A 148 11.68 -11.05 -13.26
CA ASN A 148 10.45 -11.78 -13.03
C ASN A 148 9.33 -10.84 -12.59
N PHE A 149 8.14 -11.05 -13.10
CA PHE A 149 6.94 -10.33 -12.68
C PHE A 149 6.23 -11.06 -11.56
N TYR A 150 5.57 -10.30 -10.70
CA TYR A 150 4.74 -10.79 -9.61
C TYR A 150 3.40 -10.07 -9.62
N GLY A 151 2.36 -10.78 -9.20
CA GLY A 151 1.00 -10.27 -9.08
C GLY A 151 0.21 -11.08 -8.06
N THR A 152 -1.03 -10.64 -7.82
CA THR A 152 -1.95 -11.34 -6.92
C THR A 152 -3.33 -11.53 -7.57
N LEU A 153 -4.02 -12.59 -7.17
CA LEU A 153 -5.35 -12.95 -7.67
C LEU A 153 -6.33 -12.93 -6.50
N ASN A 154 -7.34 -12.08 -6.59
CA ASN A 154 -8.37 -11.91 -5.57
C ASN A 154 -9.28 -13.15 -5.48
N VAL A 155 -9.83 -13.44 -4.29
CA VAL A 155 -10.88 -14.45 -4.14
C VAL A 155 -12.21 -13.98 -4.78
N ALA A 156 -13.11 -14.92 -5.04
CA ALA A 156 -14.48 -14.64 -5.47
C ALA A 156 -15.47 -14.76 -4.30
N PHE A 157 -16.76 -14.51 -4.54
CA PHE A 157 -17.82 -14.53 -3.53
C PHE A 157 -19.12 -15.08 -4.15
N HIS A 158 -19.09 -16.33 -4.62
CA HIS A 158 -20.19 -16.87 -5.44
C HIS A 158 -21.47 -17.15 -4.65
N ASP A 159 -21.40 -18.07 -3.68
CA ASP A 159 -22.59 -18.62 -3.02
C ASP A 159 -22.74 -18.11 -1.57
N SER A 160 -21.79 -17.29 -1.09
CA SER A 160 -21.78 -16.75 0.27
C SER A 160 -20.92 -15.48 0.38
N ALA A 161 -21.01 -14.80 1.53
CA ALA A 161 -20.14 -13.68 1.87
C ALA A 161 -18.72 -14.07 2.30
N VAL A 162 -18.40 -15.38 2.31
CA VAL A 162 -17.07 -15.93 2.57
C VAL A 162 -16.39 -16.14 1.23
N GLY A 163 -15.15 -15.68 1.11
CA GLY A 163 -14.39 -15.74 -0.13
C GLY A 163 -14.15 -17.18 -0.59
N ASP A 164 -14.20 -17.43 -1.89
CA ASP A 164 -13.94 -18.74 -2.48
C ASP A 164 -13.02 -18.66 -3.73
N ALA A 165 -12.60 -19.82 -4.23
CA ALA A 165 -11.69 -19.94 -5.37
C ALA A 165 -12.13 -21.06 -6.31
N LYS A 166 -13.21 -20.84 -7.06
CA LYS A 166 -13.72 -21.82 -8.05
C LYS A 166 -12.83 -21.92 -9.30
N ALA A 167 -12.04 -20.89 -9.58
CA ALA A 167 -11.06 -20.88 -10.66
C ALA A 167 -9.62 -21.03 -10.12
N PRO A 168 -8.69 -21.59 -10.93
CA PRO A 168 -7.29 -21.74 -10.58
C PRO A 168 -6.65 -20.50 -9.95
N TYR A 169 -5.95 -20.71 -8.84
CA TYR A 169 -5.07 -19.75 -8.18
C TYR A 169 -5.74 -18.48 -7.64
N ARG A 170 -7.07 -18.41 -7.52
CA ARG A 170 -7.71 -17.31 -6.77
C ARG A 170 -7.32 -17.38 -5.29
N GLY A 171 -6.98 -16.23 -4.69
CA GLY A 171 -6.38 -16.13 -3.36
C GLY A 171 -4.87 -16.40 -3.32
N TRP A 172 -4.17 -16.28 -4.45
CA TRP A 172 -2.72 -16.49 -4.55
C TRP A 172 -1.95 -15.24 -4.98
N ALA A 173 -0.70 -15.15 -4.53
CA ALA A 173 0.37 -14.45 -5.24
C ALA A 173 0.98 -15.39 -6.27
N PHE A 174 1.45 -14.84 -7.39
CA PHE A 174 2.13 -15.58 -8.44
C PHE A 174 3.43 -14.89 -8.88
N LYS A 175 4.27 -15.66 -9.56
CA LYS A 175 5.48 -15.22 -10.25
C LYS A 175 5.38 -15.60 -11.73
N VAL A 176 5.88 -14.74 -12.61
CA VAL A 176 6.05 -15.01 -14.05
C VAL A 176 7.49 -14.76 -14.42
N THR A 177 8.18 -15.76 -14.99
CA THR A 177 9.58 -15.60 -15.41
C THR A 177 9.69 -14.72 -16.66
N PRO A 178 10.88 -14.20 -17.01
CA PRO A 178 11.09 -13.50 -18.28
C PRO A 178 10.70 -14.31 -19.52
N ALA A 179 10.65 -15.64 -19.41
CA ALA A 179 10.22 -16.54 -20.49
C ALA A 179 8.69 -16.76 -20.55
N GLY A 180 7.92 -16.12 -19.67
CA GLY A 180 6.46 -16.26 -19.58
C GLY A 180 5.98 -17.46 -18.76
N GLU A 181 6.87 -18.15 -18.04
CA GLU A 181 6.47 -19.28 -17.19
C GLU A 181 5.77 -18.81 -15.93
N PHE A 182 4.53 -19.28 -15.72
CA PHE A 182 3.74 -19.00 -14.53
C PHE A 182 4.06 -19.97 -13.39
N ILE A 183 4.32 -19.40 -12.20
CA ILE A 183 4.67 -20.14 -10.99
C ILE A 183 3.73 -19.66 -9.86
N PRO A 184 2.87 -20.53 -9.30
CA PRO A 184 2.14 -20.23 -8.07
C PRO A 184 3.13 -19.93 -6.95
N TRP A 185 3.02 -18.76 -6.31
CA TRP A 185 4.02 -18.29 -5.36
C TRP A 185 3.61 -18.56 -3.92
N ALA A 186 2.51 -17.96 -3.46
CA ALA A 186 2.01 -18.11 -2.09
C ALA A 186 0.48 -18.02 -2.07
N THR A 187 -0.16 -18.61 -1.06
CA THR A 187 -1.62 -18.60 -0.94
C THR A 187 -2.07 -18.06 0.41
N GLY A 188 -3.38 -18.02 0.66
CA GLY A 188 -3.91 -17.47 1.90
C GLY A 188 -4.26 -15.99 1.84
N LEU A 189 -4.26 -15.40 0.65
CA LEU A 189 -4.70 -14.02 0.42
C LEU A 189 -6.22 -13.99 0.18
N ARG A 190 -6.84 -12.87 0.53
CA ARG A 190 -8.28 -12.63 0.35
C ARG A 190 -8.52 -11.60 -0.74
N SER A 191 -8.28 -10.33 -0.44
CA SER A 191 -8.43 -9.20 -1.34
C SER A 191 -7.16 -8.35 -1.42
N PRO A 192 -6.09 -8.90 -2.02
CA PRO A 192 -4.74 -8.32 -2.01
C PRO A 192 -4.55 -7.18 -3.02
N ASN A 193 -5.17 -6.02 -2.80
CA ASN A 193 -5.21 -4.86 -3.73
C ASN A 193 -3.88 -4.09 -3.88
N GLY A 194 -2.76 -4.61 -3.38
CA GLY A 194 -1.48 -3.94 -3.50
C GLY A 194 -0.31 -4.86 -3.25
N LEU A 195 0.77 -4.65 -4.00
CA LEU A 195 2.02 -5.35 -3.81
C LEU A 195 3.19 -4.47 -4.20
N GLY A 196 4.36 -4.74 -3.63
CA GLY A 196 5.57 -3.98 -3.89
C GLY A 196 6.80 -4.70 -3.35
N PHE A 197 7.95 -4.40 -3.94
CA PHE A 197 9.23 -4.81 -3.40
C PHE A 197 9.77 -3.72 -2.48
N ASN A 198 10.30 -4.11 -1.33
CA ASN A 198 11.10 -3.18 -0.55
C ASN A 198 12.48 -2.94 -1.22
N LEU A 199 13.30 -2.08 -0.62
CA LEU A 199 14.61 -1.74 -1.17
C LEU A 199 15.61 -2.91 -1.13
N GLU A 200 15.35 -3.95 -0.33
CA GLU A 200 16.17 -5.17 -0.24
C GLU A 200 15.77 -6.22 -1.30
N GLY A 201 14.62 -6.06 -1.97
CA GLY A 201 14.10 -7.00 -2.95
C GLY A 201 13.15 -8.06 -2.38
N ASP A 202 12.64 -7.86 -1.16
CA ASP A 202 11.62 -8.73 -0.54
C ASP A 202 10.21 -8.28 -0.95
N LEU A 203 9.35 -9.26 -1.30
CA LEU A 203 7.98 -9.00 -1.77
C LEU A 203 7.02 -8.78 -0.60
N PHE A 204 6.23 -7.71 -0.69
CA PHE A 204 5.17 -7.40 0.26
C PHE A 204 3.83 -7.26 -0.44
N VAL A 205 2.76 -7.67 0.24
CA VAL A 205 1.38 -7.60 -0.25
C VAL A 205 0.49 -6.99 0.82
N THR A 206 -0.24 -5.94 0.48
CA THR A 206 -1.34 -5.43 1.31
C THR A 206 -2.59 -6.25 1.02
N ASP A 207 -3.33 -6.63 2.06
CA ASP A 207 -4.63 -7.28 1.94
C ASP A 207 -5.71 -6.43 2.63
N ASN A 208 -6.98 -6.76 2.43
CA ASN A 208 -8.10 -6.04 3.01
C ASN A 208 -8.86 -6.93 3.98
N GLN A 209 -9.26 -6.32 5.10
CA GLN A 209 -10.04 -6.95 6.16
C GLN A 209 -11.26 -7.70 5.58
N GLY A 210 -11.55 -8.86 6.15
CA GLY A 210 -12.78 -9.58 5.95
C GLY A 210 -12.74 -10.95 6.60
N ASP A 211 -13.39 -11.94 6.00
CA ASP A 211 -13.36 -13.30 6.51
C ASP A 211 -11.92 -13.82 6.60
N TYR A 212 -11.55 -14.46 7.72
CA TYR A 212 -10.19 -14.91 8.05
C TYR A 212 -9.13 -13.80 8.20
N ILE A 213 -9.44 -12.55 7.85
CA ILE A 213 -8.51 -11.41 7.87
C ILE A 213 -9.04 -10.35 8.84
N GLY A 214 -8.55 -10.36 10.08
CA GLY A 214 -9.11 -9.56 11.18
C GLY A 214 -8.98 -8.04 11.03
N THR A 215 -7.91 -7.56 10.42
CA THR A 215 -7.70 -6.14 10.07
C THR A 215 -6.84 -6.04 8.80
N GLY A 216 -6.53 -4.85 8.28
CA GLY A 216 -5.70 -4.70 7.08
C GLY A 216 -4.26 -5.16 7.33
N PRO A 217 -3.77 -6.25 6.71
CA PRO A 217 -2.40 -6.70 6.90
C PRO A 217 -1.47 -6.23 5.77
N LEU A 218 -0.19 -6.13 6.10
CA LEU A 218 0.94 -6.17 5.18
C LEU A 218 1.65 -7.51 5.35
N HIS A 219 1.58 -8.37 4.35
CA HIS A 219 2.26 -9.66 4.33
C HIS A 219 3.66 -9.51 3.74
N HIS A 220 4.66 -10.12 4.37
CA HIS A 220 5.94 -10.45 3.71
C HIS A 220 5.79 -11.82 3.05
N VAL A 221 5.87 -11.88 1.72
CA VAL A 221 5.43 -13.03 0.92
C VAL A 221 6.61 -13.76 0.29
N ALA A 222 6.87 -14.98 0.76
CA ALA A 222 7.84 -15.89 0.17
C ALA A 222 7.13 -17.11 -0.46
N GLN A 223 7.86 -17.84 -1.31
CA GLN A 223 7.32 -19.01 -1.99
C GLN A 223 6.85 -20.08 -0.98
N GLY A 224 5.64 -20.58 -1.16
CA GLY A 224 5.04 -21.64 -0.35
C GLY A 224 4.33 -21.15 0.92
N ASP A 225 4.38 -19.84 1.21
CA ASP A 225 3.70 -19.25 2.36
C ASP A 225 2.18 -19.42 2.31
N PHE A 226 1.57 -19.46 3.49
CA PHE A 226 0.12 -19.37 3.68
C PHE A 226 -0.22 -18.19 4.60
N HIS A 227 -1.01 -17.23 4.10
CA HIS A 227 -1.32 -15.99 4.82
C HIS A 227 -2.67 -15.97 5.56
N GLY A 228 -3.41 -17.08 5.54
CA GLY A 228 -4.54 -17.32 6.45
C GLY A 228 -5.87 -17.61 5.78
N HIS A 229 -6.15 -17.10 4.57
CA HIS A 229 -7.44 -17.32 3.93
C HIS A 229 -7.52 -18.70 3.23
N PRO A 230 -8.42 -19.63 3.64
CA PRO A 230 -8.37 -21.02 3.16
C PRO A 230 -8.77 -21.21 1.69
N ALA A 231 -9.41 -20.23 1.04
CA ALA A 231 -9.95 -20.39 -0.31
C ALA A 231 -8.93 -20.87 -1.35
N GLY A 232 -7.68 -20.40 -1.29
CA GLY A 232 -6.67 -20.76 -2.28
C GLY A 232 -6.04 -22.15 -2.09
N LEU A 233 -6.24 -22.79 -0.93
CA LEU A 233 -5.63 -24.08 -0.59
C LEU A 233 -5.95 -25.25 -1.54
N PRO A 234 -7.13 -25.38 -2.17
CA PRO A 234 -7.40 -26.45 -3.13
C PRO A 234 -6.43 -26.47 -4.32
N TRP A 235 -5.78 -25.34 -4.62
CA TRP A 235 -4.80 -25.20 -5.69
C TRP A 235 -3.35 -25.37 -5.21
N ARG A 236 -3.14 -25.64 -3.92
CA ARG A 236 -1.82 -25.94 -3.35
C ARG A 236 -1.53 -27.41 -3.57
N GLU A 237 -0.35 -27.71 -4.12
CA GLU A 237 0.10 -29.09 -4.29
C GLU A 237 0.02 -29.86 -2.96
N GLY A 238 -0.55 -31.06 -3.01
CA GLY A 238 -0.71 -31.94 -1.84
C GLY A 238 -1.91 -31.65 -0.94
N TRP A 239 -2.64 -30.54 -1.13
CA TRP A 239 -3.85 -30.28 -0.36
C TRP A 239 -4.96 -31.28 -0.71
N LYS A 240 -5.72 -31.73 0.30
CA LYS A 240 -6.83 -32.67 0.14
C LYS A 240 -8.03 -32.23 0.97
N GLY A 241 -9.22 -32.33 0.36
CA GLY A 241 -10.49 -32.02 1.02
C GLY A 241 -10.88 -30.54 0.96
N ASP A 242 -12.06 -30.25 1.53
CA ASP A 242 -12.62 -28.90 1.59
C ASP A 242 -11.86 -28.05 2.62
N PRO A 243 -11.20 -26.96 2.19
CA PRO A 243 -10.38 -26.15 3.08
C PRO A 243 -11.18 -25.40 4.14
N PHE A 244 -12.48 -25.18 3.93
CA PHE A 244 -13.36 -24.54 4.91
C PHE A 244 -13.85 -25.49 6.01
N ARG A 245 -13.58 -26.79 5.88
CA ARG A 245 -13.85 -27.81 6.91
C ARG A 245 -12.60 -28.14 7.74
N ALA A 246 -11.43 -27.61 7.37
CA ALA A 246 -10.22 -27.75 8.16
C ALA A 246 -10.39 -27.02 9.51
N PRO A 247 -9.94 -27.62 10.64
CA PRO A 247 -9.97 -26.93 11.92
C PRO A 247 -9.12 -25.65 11.89
N LEU A 248 -9.61 -24.56 12.46
CA LEU A 248 -8.90 -23.27 12.50
C LEU A 248 -7.49 -23.40 13.09
N ALA A 249 -7.31 -24.23 14.12
CA ALA A 249 -6.00 -24.47 14.73
C ALA A 249 -4.99 -25.11 13.77
N GLU A 250 -5.42 -25.93 12.81
CA GLU A 250 -4.53 -26.52 11.81
C GLU A 250 -4.16 -25.51 10.72
N LEU A 251 -5.11 -24.66 10.32
CA LEU A 251 -4.82 -23.54 9.42
C LEU A 251 -3.85 -22.54 10.07
N ASP A 252 -4.04 -22.25 11.35
CA ASP A 252 -3.22 -21.29 12.09
C ASP A 252 -1.77 -21.76 12.25
N LYS A 253 -1.53 -23.07 12.44
CA LYS A 253 -0.17 -23.65 12.53
C LYS A 253 0.68 -23.42 11.30
N ILE A 254 0.08 -23.43 10.10
CA ILE A 254 0.79 -23.21 8.84
C ILE A 254 0.72 -21.75 8.39
N ARG A 255 -0.01 -20.90 9.12
CA ARG A 255 -0.22 -19.49 8.76
C ARG A 255 1.01 -18.68 9.14
N LYS A 256 1.57 -17.98 8.17
CA LYS A 256 2.58 -16.95 8.40
C LYS A 256 1.89 -15.65 8.86
N PRO A 257 2.22 -15.10 10.04
CA PRO A 257 1.70 -13.82 10.48
C PRO A 257 2.03 -12.68 9.49
N ALA A 258 1.18 -11.64 9.47
CA ALA A 258 1.50 -10.42 8.75
C ALA A 258 2.74 -9.74 9.36
N ALA A 259 3.55 -9.12 8.52
CA ALA A 259 4.68 -8.31 8.98
C ALA A 259 4.17 -7.08 9.74
N LEU A 260 3.07 -6.49 9.27
CA LEU A 260 2.46 -5.33 9.90
C LEU A 260 0.95 -5.40 9.80
N LEU A 261 0.25 -4.91 10.81
CA LEU A 261 -1.20 -4.77 10.84
C LEU A 261 -1.56 -3.29 10.89
N PHE A 262 -2.36 -2.83 9.94
CA PHE A 262 -2.97 -1.50 9.92
C PHE A 262 -4.31 -1.57 10.67
N PRO A 263 -4.43 -0.93 11.84
CA PRO A 263 -5.69 -0.93 12.59
C PRO A 263 -6.83 -0.30 11.79
N PHE A 264 -7.90 -1.08 11.62
CA PHE A 264 -9.08 -0.68 10.86
C PHE A 264 -9.74 0.58 11.48
N GLY A 265 -9.86 1.63 10.67
CA GLY A 265 -10.35 2.94 11.09
C GLY A 265 -9.20 3.96 11.19
N PRO A 266 -8.36 3.90 12.24
CA PRO A 266 -7.24 4.85 12.41
C PRO A 266 -6.22 4.82 11.28
N MET A 267 -5.87 3.63 10.80
CA MET A 267 -4.91 3.41 9.72
C MET A 267 -5.61 2.90 8.45
N GLY A 268 -6.70 3.57 8.07
CA GLY A 268 -7.44 3.21 6.86
C GLY A 268 -8.39 2.03 7.07
N GLN A 269 -9.03 1.61 5.98
CA GLN A 269 -9.98 0.49 5.93
C GLN A 269 -9.77 -0.43 4.72
N SER A 270 -9.12 0.07 3.67
CA SER A 270 -8.83 -0.63 2.43
C SER A 270 -7.48 -0.15 1.92
N ALA A 271 -6.42 -0.67 2.54
CA ALA A 271 -5.05 -0.40 2.13
C ALA A 271 -4.86 -0.85 0.67
N SER A 272 -4.22 -0.01 -0.12
CA SER A 272 -3.94 -0.23 -1.53
C SER A 272 -2.45 -0.48 -1.74
N GLU A 273 -1.91 -0.10 -2.90
CA GLU A 273 -0.53 -0.41 -3.30
C GLU A 273 0.52 0.20 -2.34
N PRO A 274 1.42 -0.63 -1.75
CA PRO A 274 2.57 -0.14 -1.01
C PRO A 274 3.73 0.21 -1.95
N THR A 275 4.49 1.25 -1.62
CA THR A 275 5.73 1.62 -2.30
C THR A 275 6.78 2.08 -1.31
N TRP A 276 8.06 1.88 -1.61
CA TRP A 276 9.17 2.31 -0.75
C TRP A 276 9.83 3.54 -1.33
N ASP A 277 10.15 4.51 -0.46
CA ASP A 277 10.83 5.74 -0.87
C ASP A 277 12.30 5.46 -1.23
N ALA A 278 12.54 5.25 -2.52
CA ALA A 278 13.86 5.14 -3.11
C ALA A 278 14.40 6.50 -3.61
N THR A 279 13.72 7.62 -3.29
CA THR A 279 14.04 8.93 -3.88
C THR A 279 15.30 9.59 -3.30
N GLY A 280 15.86 9.02 -2.22
CA GLY A 280 17.09 9.52 -1.60
C GLY A 280 16.92 10.87 -0.90
N GLY A 281 15.72 11.14 -0.36
CA GLY A 281 15.41 12.36 0.39
C GLY A 281 14.76 13.47 -0.44
N LYS A 282 14.46 13.24 -1.72
CA LYS A 282 13.67 14.18 -2.54
C LYS A 282 12.22 14.28 -2.05
N PHE A 283 11.72 13.24 -1.38
CA PHE A 283 10.41 13.22 -0.73
C PHE A 283 10.48 13.48 0.79
N GLY A 284 11.42 14.32 1.22
CA GLY A 284 11.56 14.69 2.62
C GLY A 284 12.31 13.64 3.46
N PRO A 285 12.10 13.63 4.79
CA PRO A 285 13.00 12.91 5.71
C PRO A 285 12.73 11.40 5.82
N PHE A 286 11.91 10.81 4.95
CA PHE A 286 11.39 9.45 5.10
C PHE A 286 12.00 8.43 4.12
N ALA A 287 13.20 8.73 3.61
CA ALA A 287 13.91 7.85 2.69
C ALA A 287 14.00 6.41 3.23
N GLY A 288 13.68 5.44 2.39
CA GLY A 288 13.66 4.01 2.73
C GLY A 288 12.38 3.50 3.40
N GLN A 289 11.46 4.38 3.80
CA GLN A 289 10.21 3.96 4.40
C GLN A 289 9.14 3.63 3.38
N MET A 290 8.14 2.86 3.81
CA MET A 290 7.02 2.48 2.98
C MET A 290 5.91 3.53 3.06
N PHE A 291 5.31 3.86 1.93
CA PHE A 291 4.07 4.62 1.79
C PHE A 291 2.99 3.71 1.21
N VAL A 292 1.76 3.85 1.68
CA VAL A 292 0.64 3.04 1.23
C VAL A 292 -0.63 3.88 1.20
N GLY A 293 -1.39 3.79 0.10
CA GLY A 293 -2.67 4.47 -0.03
C GLY A 293 -3.77 3.76 0.76
N ASP A 294 -4.83 4.49 1.10
CA ASP A 294 -6.10 3.93 1.55
C ASP A 294 -7.24 4.39 0.65
N GLN A 295 -8.01 3.43 0.14
CA GLN A 295 -9.12 3.71 -0.76
C GLN A 295 -10.27 4.40 -0.01
N THR A 296 -10.63 3.94 1.18
CA THR A 296 -11.87 4.40 1.81
C THR A 296 -11.72 5.76 2.47
N LYS A 297 -10.60 5.99 3.17
CA LYS A 297 -10.27 7.21 3.90
C LYS A 297 -9.63 8.28 3.03
N SER A 298 -9.21 7.96 1.81
CA SER A 298 -8.53 8.90 0.91
C SER A 298 -7.28 9.49 1.59
N THR A 299 -6.45 8.61 2.16
CA THR A 299 -5.21 8.96 2.85
C THR A 299 -4.01 8.22 2.26
N ILE A 300 -2.82 8.72 2.56
CA ILE A 300 -1.58 7.97 2.50
C ILE A 300 -1.12 7.77 3.94
N MET A 301 -0.63 6.56 4.21
CA MET A 301 -0.04 6.15 5.48
C MET A 301 1.42 5.76 5.24
N ARG A 302 2.20 5.78 6.31
CA ARG A 302 3.62 5.42 6.28
C ARG A 302 3.88 4.20 7.16
N ALA A 303 4.89 3.41 6.83
CA ALA A 303 5.39 2.37 7.71
C ALA A 303 6.92 2.30 7.71
N ALA A 304 7.46 1.98 8.89
CA ALA A 304 8.85 1.66 9.10
C ALA A 304 8.95 0.21 9.58
N LEU A 305 9.54 -0.64 8.76
CA LEU A 305 9.76 -2.05 9.05
C LEU A 305 11.19 -2.29 9.53
N GLU A 306 11.37 -3.36 10.29
CA GLU A 306 12.65 -3.90 10.72
C GLU A 306 12.61 -5.43 10.65
N LYS A 307 13.80 -6.05 10.54
CA LYS A 307 13.98 -7.50 10.69
C LYS A 307 14.40 -7.80 12.13
N VAL A 308 13.64 -8.65 12.82
CA VAL A 308 13.95 -9.15 14.17
C VAL A 308 13.96 -10.67 14.11
N GLU A 309 15.12 -11.28 14.36
CA GLU A 309 15.30 -12.74 14.29
C GLU A 309 14.82 -13.34 12.95
N GLY A 310 15.13 -12.66 11.84
CA GLY A 310 14.74 -13.07 10.49
C GLY A 310 13.31 -12.72 10.07
N GLU A 311 12.45 -12.29 10.99
CA GLU A 311 11.07 -11.93 10.71
C GLU A 311 10.88 -10.43 10.56
N TYR A 312 10.09 -10.04 9.56
CA TYR A 312 9.67 -8.65 9.41
C TYR A 312 8.60 -8.27 10.41
N GLN A 313 8.78 -7.11 11.02
CA GLN A 313 7.80 -6.44 11.85
C GLN A 313 8.05 -4.92 11.87
N GLY A 314 7.17 -4.13 12.49
CA GLY A 314 7.40 -2.68 12.55
C GLY A 314 6.17 -1.87 12.91
N ALA A 315 6.27 -0.56 12.69
CA ALA A 315 5.22 0.41 13.00
C ALA A 315 4.69 1.14 11.78
N CYS A 316 3.39 1.44 11.80
CA CYS A 316 2.74 2.34 10.85
C CYS A 316 2.27 3.63 11.52
N PHE A 317 2.18 4.69 10.71
CA PHE A 317 1.95 6.08 11.10
C PHE A 317 1.03 6.77 10.09
N PRO A 318 0.11 7.65 10.52
CA PRO A 318 -0.56 8.57 9.62
C PRO A 318 0.46 9.42 8.84
N PHE A 319 0.06 9.97 7.68
CA PHE A 319 0.97 10.79 6.88
C PHE A 319 0.28 11.95 6.14
N ARG A 320 -0.66 11.66 5.23
CA ARG A 320 -1.32 12.72 4.45
C ARG A 320 -2.77 12.37 4.15
N ALA A 321 -3.70 13.23 4.55
CA ALA A 321 -5.12 13.14 4.26
C ALA A 321 -5.58 14.16 3.20
N GLY A 322 -6.88 14.27 2.93
CA GLY A 322 -7.44 15.33 2.07
C GLY A 322 -7.33 15.07 0.57
N PHE A 323 -7.04 13.84 0.16
CA PHE A 323 -7.13 13.43 -1.23
C PHE A 323 -8.60 13.45 -1.70
N GLN A 324 -8.84 13.81 -2.96
CA GLN A 324 -10.19 14.06 -3.50
C GLN A 324 -10.99 12.79 -3.80
N SER A 325 -10.38 11.61 -3.77
CA SER A 325 -11.04 10.32 -4.03
C SER A 325 -10.22 9.20 -3.38
N GLY A 326 -10.66 7.94 -3.49
CA GLY A 326 -10.00 6.81 -2.83
C GLY A 326 -8.66 6.46 -3.44
N ASN A 327 -7.59 6.43 -2.65
CA ASN A 327 -6.23 6.22 -3.14
C ASN A 327 -5.99 4.74 -3.46
N ASN A 328 -5.76 4.40 -4.73
CA ASN A 328 -5.68 3.03 -5.22
C ASN A 328 -4.29 2.62 -5.73
N ARG A 329 -3.58 3.52 -6.42
CA ARG A 329 -2.25 3.25 -6.99
C ARG A 329 -1.30 4.39 -6.68
N VAL A 330 -0.03 4.09 -6.55
CA VAL A 330 0.99 5.10 -6.27
C VAL A 330 2.22 4.91 -7.15
N ALA A 331 2.79 6.01 -7.62
CA ALA A 331 3.99 5.96 -8.46
C ALA A 331 4.94 7.11 -8.14
N TRP A 332 6.22 6.80 -7.94
CA TRP A 332 7.26 7.81 -7.80
C TRP A 332 7.54 8.48 -9.14
N ALA A 333 7.46 9.80 -9.18
CA ALA A 333 7.87 10.58 -10.33
C ALA A 333 9.39 10.81 -10.35
N PRO A 334 9.98 11.10 -11.53
CA PRO A 334 11.42 11.41 -11.64
C PRO A 334 11.91 12.58 -10.76
N ASP A 335 11.02 13.55 -10.47
CA ASP A 335 11.31 14.67 -9.58
C ASP A 335 11.27 14.31 -8.08
N GLY A 336 10.85 13.08 -7.73
CA GLY A 336 10.72 12.58 -6.38
C GLY A 336 9.36 12.80 -5.74
N SER A 337 8.40 13.43 -6.43
CA SER A 337 7.02 13.54 -5.95
C SER A 337 6.26 12.21 -6.09
N LEU A 338 5.21 12.03 -5.29
CA LEU A 338 4.42 10.79 -5.25
C LEU A 338 3.08 11.00 -5.94
N PHE A 339 2.87 10.37 -7.11
CA PHE A 339 1.59 10.36 -7.80
C PHE A 339 0.63 9.35 -7.16
N VAL A 340 -0.65 9.69 -7.16
CA VAL A 340 -1.72 8.96 -6.49
C VAL A 340 -2.91 8.86 -7.43
N GLY A 341 -3.18 7.64 -7.89
CA GLY A 341 -4.29 7.29 -8.75
C GLY A 341 -5.49 6.88 -7.91
N GLN A 342 -6.67 7.36 -8.27
CA GLN A 342 -7.81 7.35 -7.37
C GLN A 342 -9.10 6.82 -8.00
N THR A 343 -9.91 6.15 -7.17
CA THR A 343 -11.25 5.66 -7.51
C THR A 343 -12.10 5.45 -6.25
N ASP A 344 -13.40 5.75 -6.34
CA ASP A 344 -14.39 5.40 -5.32
C ASP A 344 -15.21 4.14 -5.68
N ARG A 345 -14.90 3.52 -6.84
CA ARG A 345 -15.73 2.49 -7.44
C ARG A 345 -15.86 1.27 -6.52
N GLY A 346 -17.09 1.05 -6.05
CA GLY A 346 -17.47 -0.13 -5.26
C GLY A 346 -17.84 0.20 -3.82
N TRP A 347 -17.09 1.08 -3.16
CA TRP A 347 -17.19 1.28 -1.70
C TRP A 347 -17.35 2.75 -1.28
N GLY A 348 -17.32 3.69 -2.24
CA GLY A 348 -17.24 5.12 -1.93
C GLY A 348 -15.86 5.48 -1.37
N ALA A 349 -15.62 6.77 -1.15
CA ALA A 349 -14.40 7.27 -0.52
C ALA A 349 -14.66 8.62 0.15
N VAL A 350 -13.96 8.91 1.24
CA VAL A 350 -14.10 10.17 2.00
C VAL A 350 -13.86 11.41 1.13
N GLY A 351 -12.95 11.33 0.15
CA GLY A 351 -12.67 12.43 -0.77
C GLY A 351 -13.86 12.86 -1.65
N GLY A 352 -14.84 11.99 -1.85
CA GLY A 352 -16.14 12.31 -2.46
C GLY A 352 -16.18 12.44 -3.99
N LYS A 353 -15.04 12.53 -4.70
CA LYS A 353 -15.02 12.42 -6.17
C LYS A 353 -15.00 10.96 -6.61
N PRO A 354 -15.57 10.63 -7.78
CA PRO A 354 -15.63 9.25 -8.28
C PRO A 354 -14.26 8.66 -8.64
N TRP A 355 -13.33 9.51 -9.03
CA TRP A 355 -11.99 9.16 -9.45
C TRP A 355 -11.12 10.41 -9.50
N GLY A 356 -9.83 10.21 -9.71
CA GLY A 356 -8.88 11.30 -9.88
C GLY A 356 -7.45 10.82 -10.03
N VAL A 357 -6.58 11.77 -10.31
CA VAL A 357 -5.13 11.62 -10.16
C VAL A 357 -4.61 12.89 -9.49
N GLN A 358 -3.89 12.70 -8.39
CA GLN A 358 -3.28 13.77 -7.63
C GLN A 358 -1.82 13.43 -7.34
N ARG A 359 -1.07 14.39 -6.83
CA ARG A 359 0.34 14.24 -6.54
C ARG A 359 0.67 14.89 -5.21
N ALA A 360 1.28 14.13 -4.30
CA ALA A 360 1.87 14.68 -3.09
C ALA A 360 3.24 15.25 -3.43
N VAL A 361 3.48 16.52 -3.05
CA VAL A 361 4.73 17.24 -3.34
C VAL A 361 5.30 17.78 -2.03
N TRP A 362 6.52 17.36 -1.69
CA TRP A 362 7.23 17.88 -0.54
C TRP A 362 7.58 19.37 -0.72
N THR A 363 7.33 20.19 0.29
CA THR A 363 7.56 21.64 0.21
C THR A 363 9.01 22.06 0.47
N GLY A 364 9.89 21.11 0.79
CA GLY A 364 11.26 21.36 1.25
C GLY A 364 11.37 21.60 2.76
N LYS A 365 10.26 21.63 3.49
CA LYS A 365 10.24 21.80 4.95
C LYS A 365 10.12 20.44 5.63
N ALA A 366 10.99 20.14 6.59
CA ALA A 366 10.88 18.91 7.38
C ALA A 366 9.83 19.09 8.52
N PRO A 367 8.80 18.24 8.60
CA PRO A 367 7.87 18.24 9.74
C PRO A 367 8.55 17.69 11.00
N MET A 368 8.00 17.99 12.18
CA MET A 368 8.31 17.24 13.41
C MET A 368 7.38 16.03 13.47
N GLU A 369 7.93 14.83 13.37
CA GLU A 369 7.21 13.57 13.17
C GLU A 369 7.90 12.42 13.89
N ILE A 370 7.14 11.39 14.26
CA ILE A 370 7.72 10.10 14.62
C ILE A 370 8.30 9.49 13.33
N HIS A 371 9.63 9.47 13.22
CA HIS A 371 10.32 8.90 12.08
C HIS A 371 10.25 7.38 12.12
N THR A 372 10.67 6.74 13.21
CA THR A 372 10.59 5.28 13.41
C THR A 372 10.17 4.96 14.85
N MET A 373 9.60 3.77 15.04
CA MET A 373 9.44 3.12 16.33
C MET A 373 10.03 1.72 16.19
N SER A 374 11.16 1.46 16.85
CA SER A 374 11.93 0.23 16.71
C SER A 374 11.97 -0.55 18.01
N LEU A 375 11.90 -1.87 17.91
CA LEU A 375 11.97 -2.75 19.07
C LEU A 375 13.36 -2.71 19.70
N THR A 376 13.39 -2.66 21.02
CA THR A 376 14.57 -2.89 21.85
C THR A 376 14.36 -4.13 22.72
N ALA A 377 15.37 -4.58 23.46
CA ALA A 377 15.24 -5.78 24.30
C ALA A 377 14.14 -5.68 25.37
N ASP A 378 13.79 -4.46 25.80
CA ASP A 378 12.93 -4.16 26.95
C ASP A 378 11.85 -3.11 26.66
N GLY A 379 11.60 -2.79 25.39
CA GLY A 379 10.61 -1.79 25.00
C GLY A 379 10.86 -1.25 23.59
N PHE A 380 10.74 0.06 23.41
CA PHE A 380 10.85 0.70 22.10
C PHE A 380 11.82 1.89 22.12
N GLU A 381 12.50 2.11 20.99
CA GLU A 381 13.19 3.36 20.68
C GLU A 381 12.41 4.06 19.57
N LEU A 382 11.90 5.26 19.87
CA LEU A 382 11.37 6.17 18.87
C LEU A 382 12.49 7.06 18.37
N THR A 383 12.57 7.22 17.05
CA THR A 383 13.37 8.29 16.44
C THR A 383 12.41 9.30 15.84
N PHE A 384 12.71 10.58 16.00
CA PHE A 384 11.96 11.71 15.47
C PHE A 384 12.74 12.39 14.33
N THR A 385 12.04 13.15 13.50
CA THR A 385 12.65 13.92 12.40
C THR A 385 13.41 15.16 12.90
N LYS A 386 13.13 15.62 14.12
CA LYS A 386 13.79 16.75 14.79
C LYS A 386 14.18 16.40 16.21
N ASP A 387 15.04 17.22 16.81
CA ASP A 387 15.44 17.07 18.21
C ASP A 387 14.26 17.39 19.12
N VAL A 388 14.06 16.56 20.15
CA VAL A 388 12.84 16.50 20.94
C VAL A 388 12.97 17.33 22.21
N ASP A 389 11.93 18.11 22.51
CA ASP A 389 11.64 18.57 23.87
C ASP A 389 10.42 17.81 24.41
N ALA A 390 10.69 16.93 25.37
CA ALA A 390 9.71 16.02 25.96
C ALA A 390 9.18 16.49 27.32
N SER A 391 9.47 17.71 27.76
CA SER A 391 9.09 18.20 29.09
C SER A 391 7.57 18.18 29.33
N GLU A 392 6.78 18.50 28.31
CA GLU A 392 5.31 18.57 28.35
C GLU A 392 4.63 17.34 27.73
N ALA A 393 5.42 16.35 27.28
CA ALA A 393 4.92 15.22 26.52
C ALA A 393 4.15 14.22 27.40
N ARG A 394 2.95 13.85 26.96
CA ARG A 394 2.13 12.80 27.58
C ARG A 394 2.11 11.58 26.67
N TRP A 395 2.39 10.43 27.27
CA TRP A 395 2.55 9.16 26.58
C TRP A 395 1.44 8.21 27.01
N SER A 396 0.64 7.74 26.06
CA SER A 396 -0.35 6.69 26.26
C SER A 396 0.00 5.51 25.39
N LEU A 397 0.13 4.33 26.00
CA LEU A 397 0.45 3.10 25.29
C LEU A 397 -0.53 2.02 25.74
N GLN A 398 -1.09 1.31 24.77
CA GLN A 398 -1.84 0.09 25.01
C GLN A 398 -1.44 -0.99 24.01
N HIS A 399 -1.81 -2.23 24.28
CA HIS A 399 -1.71 -3.29 23.28
C HIS A 399 -3.00 -4.10 23.19
N TYR A 400 -3.23 -4.68 22.01
CA TYR A 400 -4.36 -5.57 21.72
C TYR A 400 -3.98 -6.58 20.64
N TYR A 401 -4.89 -7.49 20.31
CA TYR A 401 -4.75 -8.43 19.19
C TYR A 401 -6.06 -8.56 18.42
N TYR A 402 -5.97 -9.21 17.27
CA TYR A 402 -7.11 -9.61 16.44
C TYR A 402 -7.19 -11.14 16.42
N GLU A 403 -8.40 -11.67 16.47
CA GLU A 403 -8.61 -13.12 16.41
C GLU A 403 -8.53 -13.64 14.97
N TYR A 404 -7.97 -14.84 14.81
CA TYR A 404 -8.00 -15.56 13.54
C TYR A 404 -9.24 -16.47 13.51
N HIS A 405 -10.25 -16.06 12.75
CA HIS A 405 -11.53 -16.75 12.67
C HIS A 405 -12.22 -16.49 11.32
N ARG A 406 -13.25 -17.28 11.00
CA ARG A 406 -13.96 -17.19 9.72
C ARG A 406 -14.77 -15.89 9.53
N GLN A 407 -15.25 -15.26 10.59
CA GLN A 407 -16.14 -14.10 10.51
C GLN A 407 -15.43 -12.89 9.87
N TYR A 408 -16.22 -12.00 9.27
CA TYR A 408 -15.71 -10.79 8.61
C TYR A 408 -15.09 -9.82 9.60
N GLY A 409 -13.78 -9.60 9.48
CA GLY A 409 -13.03 -8.68 10.33
C GLY A 409 -13.02 -9.10 11.78
N SER A 410 -12.16 -8.50 12.60
CA SER A 410 -12.07 -8.82 14.02
C SER A 410 -12.03 -7.51 14.82
N PRO A 411 -12.83 -7.35 15.88
CA PRO A 411 -12.62 -6.25 16.81
C PRO A 411 -11.27 -6.41 17.52
N GLN A 412 -10.86 -5.37 18.24
CA GLN A 412 -9.70 -5.47 19.12
C GLN A 412 -10.07 -6.34 20.34
N PHE A 413 -9.18 -7.27 20.68
CA PHE A 413 -9.27 -8.09 21.89
C PHE A 413 -8.08 -7.86 22.80
N GLY A 414 -8.28 -8.10 24.09
CA GLY A 414 -7.21 -8.04 25.09
C GLY A 414 -6.57 -6.65 25.27
N ASN A 415 -7.33 -5.57 24.99
CA ASN A 415 -6.89 -4.19 25.21
C ASN A 415 -6.35 -4.03 26.63
N THR A 416 -5.06 -3.76 26.73
CA THR A 416 -4.34 -3.62 28.00
C THR A 416 -3.50 -2.35 27.95
N ALA A 417 -3.74 -1.44 28.89
CA ALA A 417 -2.92 -0.25 29.05
C ALA A 417 -1.52 -0.65 29.57
N VAL A 418 -0.47 -0.12 28.94
CA VAL A 418 0.92 -0.36 29.31
C VAL A 418 1.51 0.96 29.78
N LYS A 419 1.89 1.04 31.06
CA LYS A 419 2.62 2.20 31.58
C LYS A 419 4.12 1.96 31.41
N PRO A 420 4.85 2.77 30.61
CA PRO A 420 6.30 2.68 30.53
C PRO A 420 6.93 2.86 31.93
N THR A 421 7.94 2.05 32.24
CA THR A 421 8.72 2.16 33.48
C THR A 421 9.74 3.30 33.39
N SER A 422 10.17 3.65 32.17
CA SER A 422 11.04 4.79 31.92
C SER A 422 10.76 5.38 30.53
N VAL A 423 10.78 6.71 30.45
CA VAL A 423 10.77 7.49 29.20
C VAL A 423 11.98 8.41 29.24
N ARG A 424 12.88 8.31 28.27
CA ARG A 424 14.12 9.10 28.22
C ARG A 424 14.31 9.68 26.84
N ALA A 425 14.41 11.00 26.75
CA ALA A 425 14.72 11.70 25.51
C ALA A 425 16.22 12.02 25.42
N ASP A 426 16.79 11.86 24.23
CA ASP A 426 18.17 12.23 23.90
C ASP A 426 18.24 12.64 22.41
N GLY A 427 18.42 13.93 22.15
CA GLY A 427 18.36 14.50 20.80
C GLY A 427 17.05 14.13 20.10
N ARG A 428 17.13 13.40 18.98
CA ARG A 428 15.97 12.93 18.20
C ARG A 428 15.35 11.64 18.73
N LYS A 429 15.88 11.05 19.80
CA LYS A 429 15.49 9.73 20.24
C LYS A 429 14.69 9.80 21.54
N VAL A 430 13.69 8.95 21.66
CA VAL A 430 13.01 8.66 22.92
C VAL A 430 12.99 7.17 23.17
N ARG A 431 13.60 6.73 24.28
CA ARG A 431 13.57 5.34 24.75
C ARG A 431 12.38 5.14 25.68
N LEU A 432 11.48 4.24 25.34
CA LEU A 432 10.40 3.73 26.18
C LEU A 432 10.78 2.35 26.71
N VAL A 433 11.01 2.23 28.00
CA VAL A 433 11.19 0.93 28.67
C VAL A 433 9.84 0.46 29.18
N LEU A 434 9.45 -0.77 28.83
CA LEU A 434 8.17 -1.36 29.19
C LEU A 434 8.35 -2.40 30.31
N PRO A 435 7.33 -2.62 31.14
CA PRO A 435 7.36 -3.69 32.13
C PRO A 435 7.39 -5.08 31.47
N GLU A 436 6.76 -5.23 30.31
CA GLU A 436 6.69 -6.47 29.56
C GLU A 436 6.48 -6.22 28.06
N LEU A 437 7.07 -7.10 27.24
CA LEU A 437 6.82 -7.22 25.80
C LEU A 437 6.05 -8.51 25.52
N VAL A 438 4.82 -8.38 25.00
CA VAL A 438 3.89 -9.47 24.72
C VAL A 438 3.77 -9.67 23.21
N ARG A 439 4.17 -10.85 22.74
CA ARG A 439 4.13 -11.22 21.32
C ARG A 439 2.69 -11.35 20.80
N GLY A 440 2.53 -11.22 19.47
CA GLY A 440 1.25 -11.32 18.79
C GLY A 440 0.32 -10.16 19.14
N ARG A 441 0.89 -8.99 19.44
CA ARG A 441 0.16 -7.78 19.80
C ARG A 441 0.45 -6.64 18.83
N VAL A 442 -0.54 -5.77 18.65
CA VAL A 442 -0.34 -4.42 18.13
C VAL A 442 -0.23 -3.49 19.33
N TYR A 443 0.89 -2.78 19.42
CA TYR A 443 1.12 -1.72 20.39
C TYR A 443 0.69 -0.39 19.78
N GLU A 444 -0.34 0.21 20.35
CA GLU A 444 -0.87 1.52 19.96
C GLU A 444 -0.32 2.58 20.91
N LEU A 445 0.49 3.47 20.37
CA LEU A 445 1.09 4.59 21.06
C LEU A 445 0.44 5.90 20.60
N HIS A 446 0.12 6.75 21.58
CA HIS A 446 -0.28 8.14 21.38
C HIS A 446 0.66 9.06 22.17
N VAL A 447 1.13 10.12 21.52
CA VAL A 447 2.02 11.13 22.10
C VAL A 447 1.40 12.51 21.95
N ASP A 448 0.96 13.09 23.06
CA ASP A 448 0.36 14.43 23.10
C ASP A 448 1.33 15.46 23.67
N GLY A 449 1.31 16.68 23.15
CA GLY A 449 2.05 17.81 23.71
C GLY A 449 3.57 17.77 23.49
N LEU A 450 4.08 16.78 22.75
CA LEU A 450 5.48 16.72 22.34
C LEU A 450 5.81 17.86 21.37
N ARG A 451 6.97 18.48 21.57
CA ARG A 451 7.50 19.52 20.67
C ARG A 451 8.93 19.19 20.26
N ALA A 452 9.37 19.81 19.19
CA ALA A 452 10.79 19.90 18.88
C ALA A 452 11.44 21.04 19.68
N THR A 453 12.75 21.00 19.83
CA THR A 453 13.55 22.06 20.49
C THR A 453 13.47 23.42 19.77
N ASP A 454 13.11 23.42 18.48
CA ASP A 454 12.81 24.62 17.69
C ASP A 454 11.38 25.16 17.87
N GLY A 455 10.57 24.53 18.75
CA GLY A 455 9.19 24.89 19.04
C GLY A 455 8.14 24.24 18.14
N SER A 456 8.54 23.49 17.09
CA SER A 456 7.60 22.82 16.19
C SER A 456 6.74 21.80 16.92
N GLU A 457 5.46 21.74 16.59
CA GLU A 457 4.52 20.74 17.12
C GLU A 457 4.67 19.40 16.38
N LEU A 458 4.51 18.30 17.11
CA LEU A 458 4.41 16.97 16.52
C LEU A 458 3.19 16.90 15.59
N LEU A 459 3.42 16.56 14.32
CA LEU A 459 2.38 16.57 13.30
C LEU A 459 1.41 15.40 13.44
N HIS A 460 1.93 14.17 13.63
CA HIS A 460 1.14 12.99 13.95
C HIS A 460 1.66 12.34 15.24
N GLY A 461 0.76 12.15 16.20
CA GLY A 461 1.05 11.64 17.54
C GLY A 461 0.93 10.12 17.66
N GLU A 462 0.44 9.46 16.63
CA GLU A 462 0.07 8.05 16.65
C GLU A 462 1.12 7.13 16.01
N ALA A 463 1.36 5.98 16.64
CA ALA A 463 2.15 4.89 16.08
C ALA A 463 1.55 3.53 16.45
N TYR A 464 1.56 2.59 15.51
CA TYR A 464 1.01 1.25 15.70
C TYR A 464 2.04 0.19 15.37
N TYR A 465 2.67 -0.40 16.38
CA TYR A 465 3.75 -1.40 16.22
C TYR A 465 3.20 -2.83 16.30
N THR A 466 3.42 -3.64 15.27
CA THR A 466 3.08 -5.08 15.28
C THR A 466 4.27 -5.86 15.84
N LEU A 467 4.09 -6.58 16.96
CA LEU A 467 5.16 -7.34 17.62
C LEU A 467 5.02 -8.85 17.38
N ASN A 468 5.84 -9.42 16.48
CA ASN A 468 5.83 -10.84 16.14
C ASN A 468 6.90 -11.64 16.92
N ARG A 469 8.13 -11.12 16.98
CA ARG A 469 9.32 -11.68 17.63
C ARG A 469 9.93 -10.68 18.61
N ARG A 470 10.55 -11.18 19.69
CA ARG A 470 11.41 -10.37 20.57
C ARG A 470 12.87 -10.52 20.19
N ARG A 471 13.69 -9.50 20.43
CA ARG A 471 15.14 -9.59 20.21
C ARG A 471 15.76 -10.64 21.14
N GLY A 472 16.67 -11.45 20.62
CA GLY A 472 17.36 -12.49 21.39
C GLY A 472 16.51 -13.75 21.63
N GLU A 473 15.35 -13.87 21.01
CA GLU A 473 14.63 -15.14 20.92
C GLU A 473 15.19 -15.98 19.77
N THR A 474 16.07 -16.93 20.06
CA THR A 474 16.34 -18.03 19.11
C THR A 474 15.13 -18.96 19.08
N GLU A 475 14.75 -19.44 17.89
CA GLU A 475 13.70 -20.45 17.72
C GLU A 475 13.97 -21.68 18.60
N TYR A 476 12.93 -22.18 19.28
CA TYR A 476 12.92 -23.48 19.96
C TYR A 476 12.21 -24.51 19.10
#